data_AF-A0AAF0UBP5-F1
#
_entry.id   AF-A0AAF0UBP5-F1
#
_cell.length_a   1.000
_cell.length_b   1.000
_cell.length_c   1.000
_cell.angle_alpha   90.00
_cell.angle_beta   90.00
_cell.angle_gamma   90.00
#
_symmetry.space_group_name_H-M   'P 1'
#
loop_
_entity.id
_entity.type
_entity.pdbx_description
1 polymer ?
#
loop_
_entity_poly.entity_id
_entity_poly.type
_entity_poly.pdbx_seq_one_letter_code
_entity_poly.pdbx_strand_id
1 'polypeptide(L)' 'MKSKHMAGTFTKKKECVVSGVCCDVPAWLGRDEEHDEQKCYFGIQTADRMIEFECRNKGEKQMWVDGIQQILCCRMTMT' A
#
# COMPACT_ATOMS: atom_id res chain seq x y z
N MET A 1 2.65 40.81 -6.29
CA MET A 1 1.33 40.27 -6.65
C MET A 1 0.76 39.58 -5.40
N LYS A 2 -0.27 40.13 -4.75
CA LYS A 2 -0.92 39.53 -3.57
C LYS A 2 -2.28 38.98 -4.03
N SER A 3 -2.49 37.67 -3.98
CA SER A 3 -3.78 37.07 -4.34
C SER A 3 -4.80 37.32 -3.22
N LYS A 4 -5.98 37.83 -3.60
CA LYS A 4 -7.14 38.10 -2.72
C LYS A 4 -8.18 36.96 -2.72
N HIS A 5 -7.82 35.78 -3.19
CA HIS A 5 -8.70 34.63 -3.25
C HIS A 5 -7.94 33.37 -2.88
N MET A 6 -8.22 32.87 -1.67
CA MET A 6 -8.59 31.48 -1.37
C MET A 6 -8.77 31.42 0.15
N ALA A 7 -9.98 31.73 0.61
CA ALA A 7 -10.38 31.45 1.98
C ALA A 7 -10.42 29.92 2.16
N GLY A 8 -9.45 29.39 2.89
CA GLY A 8 -9.43 28.01 3.35
C GLY A 8 -8.98 26.99 2.31
N THR A 9 -7.66 26.87 2.10
CA THR A 9 -7.10 25.57 1.69
C THR A 9 -7.27 24.63 2.88
N PHE A 10 -8.36 23.87 2.92
CA PHE A 10 -8.46 22.70 3.78
C PHE A 10 -7.49 21.65 3.24
N THR A 11 -6.23 21.73 3.64
CA THR A 11 -5.31 20.60 3.49
C THR A 11 -5.81 19.51 4.42
N LYS A 12 -6.68 18.63 3.93
CA LYS A 12 -7.13 17.47 4.67
C LYS A 12 -5.93 16.53 4.77
N LYS A 13 -5.09 16.73 5.79
CA LYS A 13 -4.07 15.76 6.22
C LYS A 13 -4.84 14.52 6.69
N LYS A 14 -5.28 13.68 5.75
CA LYS A 14 -5.70 12.33 6.07
C LYS A 14 -4.44 11.52 6.23
N GLU A 15 -4.00 11.38 7.47
CA GLU A 15 -2.92 10.47 7.81
C GLU A 15 -3.43 9.05 7.55
N CYS A 16 -2.90 8.40 6.51
CA CYS A 16 -3.22 7.01 6.22
C CYS A 16 -2.32 6.13 7.09
N VAL A 17 -2.83 5.73 8.26
CA VAL A 17 -2.10 4.85 9.16
C VAL A 17 -2.12 3.44 8.60
N VAL A 18 -0.94 2.94 8.26
CA VAL A 18 -0.71 1.54 7.91
C VAL A 18 -0.58 0.72 9.20
N SER A 19 -1.40 -0.33 9.32
CA SER A 19 -1.42 -1.24 10.47
C SER A 19 -0.88 -2.64 10.16
N GLY A 20 -0.73 -3.00 8.88
CA GLY A 20 -0.32 -4.34 8.49
C GLY A 20 0.03 -4.47 7.01
N VAL A 21 0.63 -5.62 6.68
CA VAL A 21 0.90 -6.07 5.32
C VAL A 21 0.39 -7.50 5.17
N CYS A 22 -0.20 -7.82 4.02
CA CYS A 22 -0.74 -9.13 3.68
C CYS A 22 -0.02 -9.67 2.44
N CYS A 23 0.64 -10.81 2.54
CA CYS A 23 1.31 -11.45 1.42
C CYS A 23 0.39 -12.35 0.59
N ASP A 24 -0.76 -12.79 1.14
CA ASP A 24 -1.63 -13.77 0.51
C ASP A 24 -2.82 -13.10 -0.19
N VAL A 25 -2.53 -12.28 -1.19
CA VAL A 25 -3.54 -11.62 -2.02
C VAL A 25 -3.79 -12.44 -3.29
N PRO A 26 -5.04 -12.86 -3.56
CA PRO A 26 -5.38 -13.61 -4.76
C PRO A 26 -5.28 -12.73 -6.01
N ALA A 27 -5.20 -13.36 -7.18
CA ALA A 27 -5.30 -12.63 -8.44
C ALA A 27 -6.64 -11.91 -8.55
N TRP A 28 -6.63 -10.69 -9.10
CA TRP A 28 -7.85 -9.91 -9.28
C TRP A 28 -8.77 -10.55 -10.33
N LEU A 29 -10.06 -10.56 -10.03
CA LEU A 29 -11.09 -11.12 -10.91
C LEU A 29 -11.02 -10.47 -12.31
N GLY A 30 -11.12 -11.30 -13.35
CA GLY A 30 -11.16 -10.84 -14.75
C GLY A 30 -9.78 -10.57 -15.37
N ARG A 31 -8.68 -10.98 -14.73
CA ARG A 31 -7.30 -10.85 -15.26
C ARG A 31 -6.56 -12.17 -15.42
N ASP A 32 -7.29 -13.27 -15.47
CA ASP A 32 -6.75 -14.64 -15.52
C ASP A 32 -6.13 -15.00 -16.88
N GLU A 33 -6.45 -14.24 -17.94
CA GLU A 33 -6.14 -14.65 -19.32
C GLU A 33 -5.00 -13.86 -19.98
N GLU A 34 -4.52 -12.75 -19.40
CA GLU A 34 -3.74 -11.81 -20.22
C GLU A 34 -2.24 -12.08 -20.33
N HIS A 35 -1.47 -12.56 -19.34
CA HIS A 35 -0.02 -12.72 -19.58
C HIS A 35 0.67 -13.73 -18.65
N ASP A 36 1.45 -14.60 -19.28
CA ASP A 36 2.27 -15.74 -18.82
C ASP A 36 3.44 -15.38 -17.87
N GLU A 37 3.38 -14.24 -17.18
CA GLU A 37 4.32 -13.88 -16.12
C GLU A 37 3.56 -14.01 -14.80
N GLN A 38 4.10 -14.76 -13.82
CA GLN A 38 3.50 -14.95 -12.49
C GLN A 38 3.33 -13.61 -11.76
N LYS A 39 2.31 -12.84 -12.15
CA LYS A 39 1.83 -11.65 -11.45
C LYS A 39 1.56 -12.09 -10.03
N CYS A 40 2.07 -11.30 -9.11
CA CYS A 40 1.95 -11.60 -7.71
C CYS A 40 1.58 -10.32 -6.98
N TYR A 41 0.82 -10.50 -5.91
CA TYR A 41 0.13 -9.40 -5.26
C TYR A 41 0.47 -9.40 -3.78
N PHE A 42 0.40 -8.22 -3.19
CA PHE A 42 0.39 -8.03 -1.74
C PHE A 42 -0.59 -6.91 -1.38
N GLY A 43 -0.99 -6.86 -0.13
CA GLY A 43 -1.94 -5.89 0.40
C GLY A 43 -1.35 -5.11 1.56
N ILE A 44 -1.75 -3.85 1.70
CA ILE A 44 -1.47 -3.02 2.87
C ILE A 44 -2.78 -2.80 3.62
N GLN A 45 -2.79 -3.12 4.91
CA GLN A 45 -3.90 -2.88 5.81
C GLN A 45 -3.83 -1.44 6.33
N THR A 46 -4.92 -0.70 6.14
CA THR A 46 -5.14 0.62 6.76
C THR A 46 -6.38 0.56 7.65
N ALA A 47 -6.65 1.63 8.40
CA ALA A 47 -7.87 1.73 9.22
C ALA A 47 -9.16 1.61 8.40
N ASP A 48 -9.15 2.12 7.16
CA ASP A 48 -10.36 2.21 6.34
C ASP A 48 -10.55 0.99 5.43
N ARG A 49 -9.46 0.46 4.86
CA ARG A 49 -9.50 -0.60 3.85
C ARG A 49 -8.15 -1.29 3.64
N MET A 50 -8.19 -2.43 2.96
CA MET A 50 -7.00 -3.01 2.33
C MET A 50 -6.73 -2.31 0.99
N ILE A 51 -5.46 -2.00 0.72
CA ILE A 51 -4.99 -1.50 -0.57
C ILE A 51 -4.08 -2.56 -1.18
N GLU A 52 -4.45 -3.08 -2.34
CA GLU A 52 -3.73 -4.16 -3.01
C GLU A 52 -2.82 -3.63 -4.11
N PHE A 53 -1.67 -4.28 -4.27
CA PHE A 53 -0.63 -3.91 -5.22
C PHE A 53 -0.25 -5.13 -6.07
N GLU A 54 -0.05 -4.90 -7.36
CA GLU A 54 0.53 -5.86 -8.30
C GLU A 54 2.05 -5.65 -8.37
N CYS A 55 2.80 -6.74 -8.38
CA CYS A 55 4.25 -6.76 -8.57
C CYS A 55 4.61 -7.50 -9.85
N ARG A 56 5.74 -7.13 -10.45
CA ARG A 56 6.23 -7.74 -11.70
C ARG A 56 6.65 -9.19 -11.50
N ASN A 57 7.15 -9.54 -10.31
CA ASN A 57 7.58 -10.89 -9.97
C ASN A 57 7.64 -11.10 -8.45
N LYS A 58 7.80 -12.37 -8.05
CA LYS A 58 7.81 -12.79 -6.64
C LYS A 58 8.91 -12.14 -5.80
N GLY A 59 10.06 -11.83 -6.40
CA GLY A 59 11.17 -11.18 -5.69
C GLY A 59 10.82 -9.73 -5.30
N GLU A 60 10.21 -8.98 -6.22
CA GLU A 60 9.72 -7.63 -5.94
C GLU A 60 8.63 -7.65 -4.85
N LYS A 61 7.67 -8.57 -4.96
CA LYS A 61 6.65 -8.78 -3.91
C LYS A 61 7.29 -9.00 -2.54
N GLN A 62 8.25 -9.92 -2.45
CA GLN A 62 8.89 -10.25 -1.17
C GLN A 62 9.65 -9.06 -0.60
N MET A 63 10.38 -8.31 -1.44
CA MET A 63 11.08 -7.10 -1.03
C MET A 63 10.13 -6.08 -0.40
N TRP A 64 8.95 -5.85 -0.99
CA TRP A 64 7.95 -4.94 -0.44
C TRP A 64 7.34 -5.44 0.86
N VAL A 65 6.95 -6.72 0.91
CA VAL A 65 6.37 -7.32 2.13
C VAL A 65 7.35 -7.23 3.29
N ASP A 66 8.60 -7.65 3.09
CA ASP A 66 9.64 -7.63 4.11
C ASP A 66 9.93 -6.20 4.57
N GLY A 67 10.13 -5.27 3.63
CA GLY A 67 10.42 -3.87 3.96
C GLY A 67 9.33 -3.21 4.79
N ILE A 68 8.06 -3.41 4.41
CA ILE A 68 6.91 -2.87 5.16
C ILE A 68 6.81 -3.54 6.53
N GLN A 69 6.97 -4.86 6.59
CA GLN A 69 6.90 -5.60 7.85
C GLN A 69 8.00 -5.16 8.84
N GLN A 70 9.22 -4.92 8.35
CA GLN A 70 10.31 -4.38 9.18
C GLN A 70 9.98 -2.98 9.72
N ILE A 71 9.46 -2.08 8.88
CA ILE A 71 9.04 -0.74 9.31
C ILE A 71 7.95 -0.81 10.39
N LEU A 72 6.99 -1.73 10.23
CA LEU A 72 5.92 -1.95 11.21
C LEU A 72 6.44 -2.56 12.52
N CYS A 73 7.35 -3.53 12.46
CA CYS A 73 7.99 -4.12 13.63
C CYS A 73 8.84 -3.11 14.40
N CYS A 74 9.63 -2.27 13.71
CA CYS A 74 10.43 -1.23 14.37
C CYS A 74 9.57 -0.23 15.16
N ARG A 75 8.34 0.03 14.73
CA ARG A 75 7.38 0.84 15.50
C ARG A 75 6.95 0.17 16.81
N MET A 76 6.89 -1.15 16.86
CA MET A 76 6.50 -1.89 18.07
C MET A 76 7.62 -1.91 19.13
N THR A 77 8.89 -1.79 18.74
CA THR A 77 10.02 -1.82 19.68
C THR A 77 10.35 -0.48 20.34
N MET A 78 9.63 0.60 19.99
CA MET A 78 9.86 1.97 20.50
C MET A 78 8.85 2.42 21.57
N THR A 79 8.04 1.51 22.10
CA THR A 79 7.08 1.73 23.20
C THR A 79 7.45 0.92 24.42
#